data_AF-A0A9E2V972-F1
#
_entry.id   AF-A0A9E2V972-F1
#
_cell.length_a   1.000
_cell.length_b   1.000
_cell.length_c   1.000
_cell.angle_alpha   90.00
_cell.angle_beta   90.00
_cell.angle_gamma   90.00
#
_symmetry.space_group_name_H-M   'P 1'
#
loop_
_entity.id
_entity.type
_entity.pdbx_description
1 polymer ?
#
loop_
_entity_poly.entity_id
_entity_poly.type
_entity_poly.pdbx_seq_one_letter_code
_entity_poly.pdbx_strand_id
1 'polypeptide(L)'
;MLKNKKGFTLIELIMVIVILGILAAVAIPKYVSMKTDAANASARGITAGLRGAVSVLYAENILGGTTGAAYNMMSIVNNAQVSGVEGSLSAAAAYTLTIGGNTYTWTLSPAVNLPTTAGGIVSQVATW
;
A
#
# COMPACT_ATOMS: atom_id res chain seq x y z
N MET A 1 -12.11 -10.25 -61.94
CA MET A 1 -12.24 -9.01 -61.13
C MET A 1 -11.06 -8.93 -60.17
N LEU A 2 -10.04 -8.12 -60.49
CA LEU A 2 -8.82 -8.01 -59.68
C LEU A 2 -9.07 -7.02 -58.53
N LYS A 3 -9.05 -7.52 -57.28
CA LYS A 3 -9.18 -6.68 -56.08
C LYS A 3 -7.90 -5.85 -55.91
N ASN A 4 -8.03 -4.53 -55.95
CA ASN A 4 -6.95 -3.60 -55.62
C ASN A 4 -6.51 -3.81 -54.16
N LYS A 5 -5.39 -4.51 -53.95
CA LYS A 5 -4.73 -4.55 -52.64
C LYS A 5 -4.02 -3.21 -52.44
N LYS A 6 -4.67 -2.26 -51.77
CA LYS A 6 -3.99 -1.07 -51.24
C LYS A 6 -3.05 -1.53 -50.12
N GLY A 7 -1.75 -1.53 -50.40
CA GLY A 7 -0.72 -1.72 -49.38
C GLY A 7 -0.65 -0.51 -48.46
N PHE A 8 -0.19 -0.72 -47.22
CA PHE A 8 0.07 0.35 -46.26
C PHE A 8 1.25 1.20 -46.77
N THR A 9 1.14 2.53 -46.74
CA THR A 9 2.24 3.40 -47.16
C THR A 9 3.29 3.52 -46.06
N LEU A 10 4.55 3.73 -46.44
CA LEU A 10 5.63 3.97 -45.48
C LEU A 10 5.36 5.23 -44.64
N ILE A 11 4.74 6.25 -45.24
CA ILE A 11 4.42 7.49 -44.53
C ILE A 11 3.34 7.27 -43.46
N GLU A 12 2.35 6.40 -43.69
CA GLU A 12 1.36 6.05 -42.68
C GLU A 12 2.01 5.35 -41.48
N LEU A 13 2.99 4.48 -41.72
CA LEU A 13 3.69 3.79 -40.63
C LEU A 13 4.55 4.78 -39.82
N ILE A 14 5.25 5.69 -40.48
CA ILE A 14 6.08 6.72 -39.84
C ILE A 14 5.21 7.69 -39.03
N MET A 15 4.08 8.14 -39.60
CA MET A 15 3.13 9.01 -38.90
C MET A 15 2.62 8.35 -37.61
N VAL A 16 2.28 7.06 -37.65
CA VAL A 16 1.76 6.33 -36.48
C VAL A 16 2.80 6.24 -35.37
N ILE A 17 4.04 5.88 -35.67
CA ILE A 17 5.09 5.80 -34.64
C ILE A 17 5.43 7.17 -34.05
N VAL A 18 5.34 8.25 -34.83
CA VAL A 18 5.54 9.63 -34.34
C VAL A 18 4.43 10.01 -33.35
N ILE A 19 3.17 9.75 -33.71
CA ILE A 19 2.03 10.02 -32.81
C ILE A 19 2.13 9.18 -31.53
N LEU A 20 2.42 7.87 -31.66
CA LEU A 20 2.62 6.99 -30.51
C LEU A 20 3.81 7.43 -29.65
N GLY A 21 4.89 7.94 -30.25
CA GLY A 21 6.04 8.49 -29.53
C GLY A 21 5.68 9.70 -28.66
N ILE A 22 4.91 10.64 -29.21
CA ILE A 22 4.45 11.83 -28.45
C ILE A 22 3.49 11.41 -27.32
N LEU A 23 2.54 10.52 -27.61
CA LEU A 23 1.61 10.02 -26.60
C LEU A 23 2.34 9.25 -25.50
N ALA A 24 3.32 8.42 -25.83
CA ALA A 24 4.12 7.68 -24.87
C ALA A 24 4.93 8.62 -23.95
N ALA A 25 5.53 9.68 -24.50
CA ALA A 25 6.30 10.65 -23.73
C ALA A 25 5.49 11.33 -22.62
N VAL A 26 4.19 11.57 -22.84
CA VAL A 26 3.30 12.18 -21.84
C VAL A 26 2.60 11.14 -20.97
N ALA A 27 2.21 10.00 -21.54
CA ALA A 27 1.44 8.97 -20.84
C ALA A 27 2.28 8.19 -19.82
N ILE A 28 3.55 7.90 -20.12
CA ILE A 28 4.40 7.09 -19.23
C ILE A 28 4.65 7.78 -17.89
N PRO A 29 5.09 9.07 -17.82
CA PRO A 29 5.30 9.74 -16.53
C PRO A 29 4.03 9.80 -15.70
N LYS A 30 2.89 10.09 -16.33
CA LYS A 30 1.58 10.14 -15.68
C LYS A 30 1.14 8.78 -15.16
N TYR A 31 1.36 7.71 -15.92
CA TYR A 31 1.02 6.36 -15.48
C TYR A 31 1.85 5.94 -14.25
N VAL A 32 3.16 6.27 -14.24
CA VAL A 32 4.03 6.00 -13.09
C VAL A 32 3.56 6.77 -11.85
N SER A 33 3.26 8.06 -11.98
CA SER A 33 2.78 8.86 -10.84
C SER A 33 1.45 8.32 -10.30
N MET A 34 0.49 8.00 -11.18
CA MET A 34 -0.80 7.43 -10.78
C MET A 34 -0.64 6.09 -10.05
N LYS A 35 0.33 5.25 -10.46
CA LYS A 35 0.59 3.98 -9.80
C LYS A 35 1.13 4.19 -8.38
N THR A 36 2.06 5.14 -8.20
CA THR A 36 2.58 5.53 -6.89
C THR A 36 1.50 6.13 -5.99
N ASP A 37 0.65 7.00 -6.54
CA ASP A 37 -0.45 7.61 -5.78
C ASP A 37 -1.47 6.58 -5.31
N ALA A 38 -1.80 5.59 -6.16
CA ALA A 38 -2.67 4.47 -5.81
C ALA A 38 -2.06 3.60 -4.69
N ALA A 39 -0.75 3.30 -4.78
CA ALA A 39 -0.04 2.55 -3.74
C ALA A 39 -0.05 3.31 -2.40
N ASN A 40 0.22 4.61 -2.43
CA ASN A 40 0.17 5.47 -1.23
C ASN A 40 -1.24 5.58 -0.65
N ALA A 41 -2.28 5.64 -1.49
CA ALA A 41 -3.67 5.65 -1.04
C ALA A 41 -4.05 4.35 -0.32
N SER A 42 -3.64 3.20 -0.87
CA SER A 42 -3.83 1.89 -0.23
C SER A 42 -3.11 1.81 1.11
N ALA A 43 -1.84 2.24 1.17
CA ALA A 43 -1.07 2.27 2.43
C ALA A 43 -1.72 3.17 3.50
N ARG A 44 -2.30 4.32 3.11
CA ARG A 44 -3.08 5.17 4.03
C ARG A 44 -4.34 4.46 4.54
N GLY A 45 -5.06 3.74 3.68
CA GLY A 45 -6.21 2.94 4.07
C GLY A 45 -5.86 1.86 5.10
N ILE A 46 -4.76 1.13 4.86
CA ILE A 46 -4.25 0.12 5.80
C ILE A 46 -3.83 0.77 7.12
N THR A 47 -3.15 1.92 7.08
CA THR A 47 -2.77 2.66 8.29
C THR A 47 -4.00 3.04 9.13
N ALA A 48 -5.10 3.46 8.49
CA ALA A 48 -6.34 3.77 9.19
C ALA A 48 -6.98 2.52 9.82
N GLY A 49 -7.00 1.39 9.10
CA GLY A 49 -7.48 0.11 9.62
C GLY A 49 -6.68 -0.37 10.83
N LEU A 50 -5.34 -0.29 10.76
CA LEU A 50 -4.48 -0.65 11.88
C LEU A 50 -4.69 0.26 13.09
N ARG A 51 -4.92 1.57 12.90
CA ARG A 51 -5.24 2.49 14.02
C ARG A 51 -6.59 2.17 14.66
N GLY A 52 -7.60 1.83 13.86
CA GLY A 52 -8.89 1.37 14.38
C GLY A 52 -8.74 0.09 15.22
N ALA A 53 -7.97 -0.88 14.71
CA ALA A 53 -7.68 -2.11 15.43
C ALA A 53 -6.96 -1.86 16.77
N VAL A 54 -6.02 -0.91 16.82
CA VAL A 54 -5.40 -0.48 18.08
C VAL A 54 -6.43 0.04 19.07
N SER A 55 -7.39 0.87 18.65
CA SER A 55 -8.43 1.39 19.55
C SER A 55 -9.40 0.32 20.06
N VAL A 56 -9.72 -0.67 19.22
CA VAL A 56 -10.59 -1.79 19.59
C VAL A 56 -9.89 -2.65 20.63
N LEU A 57 -8.64 -3.05 20.36
CA LEU A 57 -7.83 -3.82 21.29
C LEU A 57 -7.62 -3.07 22.61
N TYR A 58 -7.40 -1.77 22.57
CA TYR A 58 -7.30 -0.94 23.78
C TYR A 58 -8.58 -0.98 24.61
N ALA A 59 -9.76 -0.83 23.98
CA ALA A 59 -11.05 -0.89 24.66
C ALA A 59 -11.33 -2.28 25.24
N GLU A 60 -11.06 -3.36 24.49
CA GLU A 60 -11.21 -4.74 24.95
C GLU A 60 -10.35 -5.03 26.18
N ASN A 61 -9.11 -4.53 26.22
CA ASN A 61 -8.22 -4.72 27.36
C ASN A 61 -8.68 -3.97 28.63
N ILE A 62 -9.30 -2.81 28.49
CA ILE A 62 -9.87 -2.06 29.63
C ILE A 62 -11.11 -2.78 30.18
N LEU A 63 -12.00 -3.26 29.30
CA LEU A 63 -13.24 -3.92 29.69
C LEU A 63 -13.01 -5.33 30.25
N GLY A 64 -12.00 -6.05 29.75
CA GLY A 64 -11.70 -7.43 30.13
C GLY A 64 -10.97 -7.60 31.47
N GLY A 65 -10.63 -6.51 32.17
CA GLY A 65 -9.89 -6.57 33.43
C GLY A 65 -8.41 -6.98 33.29
N THR A 66 -7.94 -7.21 32.07
CA THR A 66 -6.53 -7.49 31.75
C THR A 66 -5.73 -6.18 31.67
N THR A 67 -5.70 -5.44 32.78
CA THR A 67 -4.92 -4.21 32.89
C THR A 67 -3.42 -4.55 32.91
N GLY A 68 -2.81 -4.70 31.71
CA GLY A 68 -1.37 -4.92 31.57
C GLY A 68 -0.90 -5.84 30.44
N ALA A 69 -1.79 -6.44 29.64
CA ALA A 69 -1.36 -7.27 28.52
C ALA A 69 -0.90 -6.39 27.34
N ALA A 70 0.41 -6.25 27.15
CA ALA A 70 0.96 -5.61 25.97
C ALA A 70 0.49 -6.36 24.71
N TYR A 71 -0.09 -5.62 23.74
CA TYR A 71 -0.47 -6.17 22.45
C TYR A 71 0.64 -5.92 21.43
N ASN A 72 0.91 -6.93 20.59
CA ASN A 72 1.96 -6.89 19.57
C ASN A 72 1.38 -6.54 18.20
N MET A 73 2.25 -6.23 17.23
CA MET A 73 1.81 -5.92 15.86
C MET A 73 0.97 -7.05 15.23
N MET A 74 1.22 -8.31 15.59
CA MET A 74 0.43 -9.46 15.12
C MET A 74 -1.03 -9.37 15.55
N SER A 75 -1.31 -9.04 16.82
CA SER A 75 -2.69 -8.87 17.30
C SER A 75 -3.41 -7.72 16.61
N ILE A 76 -2.72 -6.62 16.32
CA ILE A 76 -3.27 -5.45 15.62
C ILE A 76 -3.61 -5.81 14.17
N VAL A 77 -2.69 -6.45 13.45
CA VAL A 77 -2.90 -6.83 12.04
C VAL A 77 -4.04 -7.84 11.92
N ASN A 78 -4.12 -8.82 12.83
CA ASN A 78 -5.22 -9.78 12.85
C ASN A 78 -6.57 -9.09 13.12
N ASN A 79 -6.63 -8.13 14.05
CA ASN A 79 -7.87 -7.41 14.33
C ASN A 79 -8.24 -6.45 13.18
N ALA A 80 -7.26 -5.89 12.48
CA ALA A 80 -7.48 -5.01 11.33
C ALA A 80 -7.98 -5.74 10.07
N GLN A 81 -7.93 -7.09 10.04
CA GLN A 81 -8.43 -7.93 8.93
C GLN A 81 -7.93 -7.45 7.55
N VAL A 82 -6.63 -7.08 7.46
CA VAL A 82 -6.03 -6.61 6.21
C VAL A 82 -5.99 -7.77 5.21
N SER A 83 -6.83 -7.71 4.18
CA SER A 83 -6.99 -8.76 3.16
C SER A 83 -6.45 -8.31 1.79
N GLY A 84 -5.85 -9.24 1.04
CA GLY A 84 -5.50 -9.04 -0.36
C GLY A 84 -4.06 -8.60 -0.67
N VAL A 85 -3.14 -8.64 0.31
CA VAL A 85 -1.73 -8.28 0.07
C VAL A 85 -0.80 -9.17 0.90
N GLU A 86 0.26 -9.70 0.28
CA GLU A 86 1.27 -10.57 0.91
C GLU A 86 2.08 -9.79 1.95
N GLY A 87 1.56 -9.69 3.17
CA GLY A 87 2.25 -9.07 4.29
C GLY A 87 3.05 -10.09 5.08
N SER A 88 4.30 -9.75 5.39
CA SER A 88 5.09 -10.51 6.34
C SER A 88 5.07 -9.81 7.70
N LEU A 89 4.85 -10.60 8.74
CA LEU A 89 4.93 -10.14 10.12
C LEU A 89 6.32 -10.48 10.64
N SER A 90 7.10 -9.44 10.97
CA SER A 90 8.33 -9.64 11.73
C SER A 90 7.97 -9.62 13.22
N ALA A 91 8.47 -10.59 13.98
CA ALA A 91 8.13 -10.78 15.37
C ALA A 91 8.32 -9.49 16.19
N ALA A 92 7.33 -9.23 17.05
CA ALA A 92 7.25 -8.21 18.10
C ALA A 92 6.86 -6.76 17.73
N ALA A 93 7.29 -6.15 16.61
CA ALA A 93 7.09 -4.69 16.47
C ALA A 93 6.80 -4.14 15.07
N ALA A 94 6.87 -4.94 13.99
CA ALA A 94 6.74 -4.41 12.63
C ALA A 94 5.87 -5.28 11.72
N TYR A 95 5.05 -4.60 10.91
CA TYR A 95 4.31 -5.18 9.80
C TYR A 95 4.84 -4.59 8.50
N THR A 96 5.20 -5.44 7.54
CA THR A 96 5.74 -5.00 6.26
C THR A 96 4.86 -5.49 5.11
N LEU A 97 4.63 -4.61 4.14
CA LEU A 97 3.78 -4.90 2.98
C LEU A 97 4.33 -4.28 1.70
N THR A 98 4.30 -5.04 0.62
CA THR A 98 4.66 -4.51 -0.71
C THR A 98 3.41 -4.11 -1.48
N ILE A 99 3.27 -2.82 -1.82
CA ILE A 99 2.15 -2.28 -2.59
C ILE A 99 2.71 -1.52 -3.80
N GLY A 100 2.30 -1.90 -5.01
CA GLY A 100 2.72 -1.20 -6.23
C GLY A 100 4.24 -1.23 -6.48
N GLY A 101 4.97 -2.20 -5.92
CA GLY A 101 6.42 -2.31 -5.99
C GLY A 101 7.19 -1.58 -4.89
N ASN A 102 6.50 -0.85 -4.00
CA ASN A 102 7.10 -0.18 -2.85
C ASN A 102 6.84 -0.95 -1.56
N THR A 103 7.84 -1.00 -0.67
CA THR A 103 7.71 -1.64 0.64
C THR A 103 7.31 -0.62 1.69
N TYR A 104 6.18 -0.85 2.34
CA TYR A 104 5.65 -0.06 3.45
C TYR A 104 5.86 -0.83 4.74
N THR A 105 6.44 -0.16 5.73
CA THR A 105 6.71 -0.72 7.06
C THR A 105 5.93 0.08 8.10
N TRP A 106 5.05 -0.59 8.81
CA TRP A 106 4.40 -0.06 9.99
C TRP A 106 5.12 -0.58 11.22
N THR A 107 5.56 0.33 12.09
CA THR A 107 6.16 -0.04 13.36
C THR A 107 5.28 0.40 14.52
N LEU A 108 5.21 -0.46 15.54
CA LEU A 108 4.64 -0.14 16.84
C LEU A 108 5.74 0.52 17.68
N SER A 109 5.61 1.82 17.96
CA SER A 109 6.58 2.53 18.81
C SER A 109 5.88 3.54 19.73
N PRO A 110 6.13 3.49 21.05
CA PRO A 110 6.79 2.40 21.79
C PRO A 110 5.95 1.11 21.79
N ALA A 111 6.51 -0.01 22.29
CA ALA A 111 5.69 -1.15 22.68
C ALA A 111 4.56 -0.66 23.61
N VAL A 112 3.31 -0.99 23.30
CA VAL A 112 2.19 -0.38 24.01
C VAL A 112 2.01 -1.03 25.36
N ASN A 113 2.36 -0.30 26.41
CA ASN A 113 2.17 -0.70 27.79
C ASN A 113 0.91 0.01 28.32
N LEU A 114 -0.17 -0.73 28.55
CA LEU A 114 -1.37 -0.24 29.24
C LEU A 114 -1.05 0.12 30.70
N PRO A 115 -1.76 1.09 31.33
CA PRO A 115 -2.88 1.88 30.80
C PRO A 115 -2.49 3.30 30.34
N THR A 116 -1.21 3.65 30.28
CA THR A 116 -0.78 5.06 30.24
C THR A 116 -0.70 5.70 28.85
N THR A 117 -0.58 4.93 27.75
CA THR A 117 -0.40 5.52 26.41
C THR A 117 -1.00 4.64 25.31
N ALA A 118 -1.82 5.21 24.42
CA ALA A 118 -2.21 4.55 23.17
C ALA A 118 -1.03 4.54 22.19
N GLY A 119 -0.66 3.37 21.66
CA GLY A 119 0.42 3.24 20.68
C GLY A 119 0.15 3.99 19.39
N GLY A 120 1.14 4.76 18.93
CA GLY A 120 1.13 5.38 17.61
C GLY A 120 1.56 4.37 16.54
N ILE A 121 0.86 4.34 15.41
CA ILE A 121 1.32 3.64 14.21
C ILE A 121 1.94 4.68 13.29
N VAL A 122 3.24 4.48 13.01
CA VAL A 122 4.01 5.25 12.02
C VAL A 122 4.21 4.36 10.81
N SER A 123 3.78 4.83 9.64
CA SER A 123 4.10 4.22 8.34
C SER A 123 5.41 4.85 7.86
N GLN A 124 6.47 4.07 7.72
CA GLN A 124 7.66 4.46 6.97
C GLN A 124 7.63 3.76 5.61
N VAL A 125 7.81 4.54 4.54
CA VAL A 125 8.08 4.00 3.20
C VAL A 125 9.57 3.68 3.16
N ALA A 126 9.93 2.43 2.87
CA ALA A 126 11.29 2.14 2.45
C ALA A 126 11.44 2.67 1.02
N THR A 127 11.97 3.88 0.87
CA THR A 127 12.50 4.37 -0.41
C THR A 127 13.77 3.61 -0.70
N TRP A 128 13.79 2.83 -1.79
CA TRP A 128 15.02 2.31 -2.37
C TRP A 128 15.76 3.42 -3.11
#